data_AF-A0A139N958-F1
#
_entry.id   AF-A0A139N958-F1
#
_cell.length_a   1.000
_cell.length_b   1.000
_cell.length_c   1.000
_cell.angle_alpha   90.00
_cell.angle_beta   90.00
_cell.angle_gamma   90.00
#
_symmetry.space_group_name_H-M   'P 1'
#
loop_
_entity.id
_entity.type
_entity.pdbx_description
1 polymer ?
#
loop_
_entity_poly.entity_id
_entity_poly.type
_entity_poly.pdbx_seq_one_letter_code
_entity_poly.pdbx_strand_id
1 'polypeptide(L)'
;MTSGPTSIKDSNWLLGYSISRQPHFKAQKENELVVWLYALYTDRKGNYIEKRPDECNGKELCQEWLYHMGVPETDIKEIAEAASTIPCHMPYITTYFMPRGLKDRPLVVPEHSKNLAFIGNYAETPKDTVFTTEYSVRTAMEAVYTLLNVDRGVPEVFASAFDIRMMLNALYYLNDQKSLTEIDFPWAKKAVLKEALKKIHGTYIEELLKEYHLL
;
A
#
# COMPACT_ATOMS: atom_id res chain seq x y z
N MET A 1 -6.05 12.23 14.29
CA MET A 1 -5.91 11.69 12.92
C MET A 1 -4.63 10.88 12.85
N THR A 2 -4.63 9.75 12.15
CA THR A 2 -3.45 8.87 12.05
C THR A 2 -2.61 9.10 10.78
N SER A 3 -3.02 10.01 9.88
CA SER A 3 -2.33 10.30 8.60
C SER A 3 -2.11 9.08 7.69
N GLY A 4 -2.83 7.98 7.92
CA GLY A 4 -2.66 6.70 7.24
C GLY A 4 -3.12 5.53 8.12
N PRO A 5 -2.93 4.28 7.69
CA PRO A 5 -3.09 3.13 8.56
C PRO A 5 -1.96 3.08 9.60
N THR A 6 -2.33 2.77 10.84
CA THR A 6 -1.43 2.45 11.95
C THR A 6 -1.54 0.97 12.24
N SER A 7 -0.42 0.25 12.27
CA SER A 7 -0.38 -1.18 12.57
C SER A 7 0.10 -1.44 14.00
N ILE A 8 -0.59 -2.32 14.72
CA ILE A 8 -0.20 -2.80 16.05
C ILE A 8 0.64 -4.06 15.87
N LYS A 9 1.98 -3.88 15.88
CA LYS A 9 2.95 -4.89 15.45
C LYS A 9 2.93 -6.19 16.28
N ASP A 10 2.60 -6.08 17.56
CA ASP A 10 2.56 -7.16 18.55
C ASP A 10 1.18 -7.78 18.75
N SER A 11 0.15 -7.31 18.02
CA SER A 11 -1.17 -7.94 18.03
C SER A 11 -1.18 -9.27 17.25
N ASN A 12 -1.88 -10.27 17.78
CA ASN A 12 -2.00 -11.59 17.16
C ASN A 12 -2.68 -11.53 15.79
N TRP A 13 -3.61 -10.60 15.61
CA TRP A 13 -4.33 -10.36 14.35
C TRP A 13 -3.53 -9.54 13.33
N LEU A 14 -2.37 -9.00 13.72
CA LEU A 14 -1.74 -7.86 13.05
C LEU A 14 -2.79 -6.78 12.73
N LEU A 15 -3.50 -6.40 13.79
CA LEU A 15 -4.57 -5.42 13.79
C LEU A 15 -4.02 -4.07 13.36
N GLY A 16 -4.71 -3.44 12.43
CA GLY A 16 -4.46 -2.06 12.05
C GLY A 16 -5.72 -1.23 12.12
N TYR A 17 -5.52 0.08 12.24
CA TYR A 17 -6.60 1.05 12.25
C TYR A 17 -6.23 2.31 11.49
N SER A 18 -7.22 3.06 11.04
CA SER A 18 -7.03 4.37 10.45
C SER A 18 -8.11 5.33 10.89
N ILE A 19 -7.71 6.57 11.17
CA ILE A 19 -8.60 7.68 11.51
C ILE A 19 -8.34 8.80 10.52
N SER A 20 -9.21 8.88 9.51
CA SER A 20 -9.23 9.94 8.50
C SER A 20 -9.65 11.30 9.09
N ARG A 21 -9.57 12.36 8.26
CA ARG A 21 -10.18 13.65 8.58
C ARG A 21 -11.65 13.46 8.94
N GLN A 22 -12.07 14.12 10.01
CA GLN A 22 -13.45 14.12 10.49
C GLN A 22 -14.12 15.46 10.13
N PRO A 23 -15.43 15.47 9.82
CA PRO A 23 -16.26 14.28 9.64
C PRO A 23 -15.86 13.50 8.38
N HIS A 24 -15.85 12.16 8.47
CA HIS A 24 -15.59 11.31 7.31
C HIS A 24 -16.82 11.23 6.40
N PHE A 25 -18.02 11.22 7.00
CA PHE A 25 -19.29 11.27 6.30
C PHE A 25 -19.95 12.62 6.46
N LYS A 26 -20.56 13.16 5.40
CA LYS A 26 -21.28 14.44 5.46
C LYS A 26 -22.42 14.46 6.50
N ALA A 27 -23.00 13.30 6.80
CA ALA A 27 -24.09 13.15 7.78
C ALA A 27 -23.61 12.90 9.21
N GLN A 28 -22.29 12.76 9.44
CA GLN A 28 -21.71 12.51 10.75
C GLN A 28 -21.88 13.75 11.65
N LYS A 29 -22.20 13.54 12.92
CA LYS A 29 -22.32 14.64 13.89
C LYS A 29 -20.94 15.14 14.31
N GLU A 30 -20.86 16.41 14.72
CA GLU A 30 -19.58 17.05 15.10
C GLU A 30 -18.86 16.35 16.26
N ASN A 31 -19.61 15.67 17.14
CA ASN A 31 -19.08 14.96 18.30
C ASN A 31 -18.80 13.47 18.05
N GLU A 32 -18.90 12.99 16.81
CA GLU A 32 -18.64 11.59 16.44
C GLU A 32 -17.23 11.42 15.86
N LEU A 33 -16.64 10.25 16.07
CA LEU A 33 -15.35 9.83 15.50
C LEU A 33 -15.55 8.52 14.75
N VAL A 34 -15.19 8.48 13.46
CA VAL A 34 -15.17 7.25 12.67
C VAL A 34 -13.77 6.67 12.63
N VAL A 35 -13.66 5.43 13.06
CA VAL A 35 -12.42 4.63 13.05
C VAL A 35 -12.63 3.45 12.10
N TRP A 36 -11.68 3.23 11.20
CA TRP A 36 -11.65 2.03 10.37
C TRP A 36 -10.66 1.04 10.96
N LEU A 37 -11.09 -0.21 11.19
CA LEU A 37 -10.27 -1.29 11.73
C LEU A 37 -10.11 -2.39 10.67
N TYR A 38 -8.99 -3.09 10.68
CA TYR A 38 -8.75 -4.29 9.86
C TYR A 38 -7.80 -5.26 10.55
N ALA A 39 -8.04 -6.56 10.38
CA ALA A 39 -7.14 -7.63 10.80
C ALA A 39 -6.49 -8.25 9.57
N LEU A 40 -5.15 -8.38 9.54
CA LEU A 40 -4.47 -9.07 8.44
C LEU A 40 -4.50 -10.60 8.62
N TYR A 41 -4.41 -11.08 9.86
CA TYR A 41 -4.55 -12.49 10.19
C TYR A 41 -5.93 -12.77 10.74
N THR A 42 -6.67 -13.63 10.05
CA THR A 42 -8.03 -14.05 10.42
C THR A 42 -8.09 -15.48 10.97
N ASP A 43 -6.95 -16.15 11.13
CA ASP A 43 -6.82 -17.54 11.55
C ASP A 43 -6.34 -17.70 13.00
N ARG A 44 -6.23 -16.59 13.75
CA ARG A 44 -5.63 -16.54 15.10
C ARG A 44 -6.57 -15.90 16.10
N LYS A 45 -6.46 -16.33 17.36
CA LYS A 45 -7.13 -15.67 18.49
C LYS A 45 -6.51 -14.32 18.78
N GLY A 46 -7.31 -13.39 19.32
CA GLY A 46 -6.83 -12.08 19.77
C GLY A 46 -5.95 -12.17 21.01
N ASN A 47 -5.55 -11.01 21.52
CA ASN A 47 -4.78 -10.86 22.74
C ASN A 47 -5.68 -10.67 23.97
N TYR A 48 -6.82 -9.97 23.80
CA TYR A 48 -7.83 -9.76 24.84
C TYR A 48 -9.09 -10.58 24.55
N ILE A 49 -9.53 -10.62 23.29
CA ILE A 49 -10.62 -11.48 22.86
C ILE A 49 -10.08 -12.81 22.33
N GLU A 50 -10.37 -13.89 23.05
CA GLU A 50 -9.93 -15.26 22.78
C GLU A 50 -10.65 -15.95 21.59
N LYS A 51 -10.98 -15.19 20.54
CA LYS A 51 -11.65 -15.63 19.31
C LYS A 51 -10.91 -15.14 18.07
N ARG A 52 -11.18 -15.76 16.92
CA ARG A 52 -10.73 -15.22 15.63
C ARG A 52 -11.57 -14.00 15.23
N PRO A 53 -11.03 -13.03 14.46
CA PRO A 53 -11.75 -11.80 14.18
C PRO A 53 -13.03 -12.01 13.34
N ASP A 54 -13.11 -13.09 12.55
CA ASP A 54 -14.32 -13.48 11.80
C ASP A 54 -15.39 -14.16 12.67
N GLU A 55 -15.05 -14.55 13.90
CA GLU A 55 -15.96 -15.10 14.91
C GLU A 55 -16.45 -14.02 15.90
N CYS A 56 -15.84 -12.82 15.84
CA CYS A 56 -16.14 -11.70 16.71
C CYS A 56 -17.35 -10.90 16.21
N ASN A 57 -18.19 -10.45 17.14
CA ASN A 57 -19.12 -9.36 16.86
C ASN A 57 -18.42 -8.00 16.90
N GLY A 58 -19.12 -6.92 16.52
CA GLY A 58 -18.54 -5.57 16.49
C GLY A 58 -18.01 -5.10 17.84
N LYS A 59 -18.69 -5.40 18.94
CA LYS A 59 -18.25 -5.01 20.29
C LYS A 59 -16.95 -5.71 20.66
N GLU A 60 -16.82 -7.00 20.35
CA GLU A 60 -15.60 -7.78 20.60
C GLU A 60 -14.42 -7.22 19.79
N LEU A 61 -14.63 -6.87 18.51
CA LEU A 61 -13.60 -6.21 17.70
C LEU A 61 -13.17 -4.86 18.29
N CYS A 62 -14.13 -4.08 18.80
CA CYS A 62 -13.84 -2.82 19.48
C CYS A 62 -13.04 -3.04 20.77
N GLN A 63 -13.39 -4.04 21.58
CA GLN A 63 -12.68 -4.37 22.81
C GLN A 63 -11.22 -4.74 22.57
N GLU A 64 -10.95 -5.60 21.58
CA GLU A 64 -9.58 -5.95 21.20
C GLU A 64 -8.78 -4.69 20.78
N TRP A 65 -9.38 -3.81 19.99
CA TRP A 65 -8.72 -2.56 19.61
C TRP A 65 -8.46 -1.65 20.81
N LEU A 66 -9.44 -1.44 21.70
CA LEU A 66 -9.29 -0.62 22.91
C LEU A 66 -8.19 -1.16 23.84
N TYR A 67 -8.08 -2.48 23.96
CA TYR A 67 -6.99 -3.13 24.70
C TYR A 67 -5.63 -2.71 24.15
N HIS A 68 -5.43 -2.81 22.83
CA HIS A 68 -4.17 -2.37 22.18
C HIS A 68 -3.94 -0.86 22.21
N MET A 69 -5.00 -0.06 22.39
CA MET A 69 -4.88 1.39 22.63
C MET A 69 -4.46 1.72 24.08
N GLY A 70 -4.38 0.72 24.97
CA GLY A 70 -3.98 0.90 26.37
C GLY A 70 -5.10 1.40 27.29
N VAL A 71 -6.37 1.20 26.89
CA VAL A 71 -7.52 1.53 27.75
C VAL A 71 -7.53 0.58 28.95
N PRO A 72 -7.80 1.06 30.18
CA PRO A 72 -7.92 0.18 31.35
C PRO A 72 -8.94 -0.93 31.12
N GLU A 73 -8.56 -2.18 31.39
CA GLU A 73 -9.40 -3.35 31.12
C GLU A 73 -10.77 -3.30 31.82
N THR A 74 -10.87 -2.58 32.94
CA THR A 74 -12.13 -2.33 33.68
C THR A 74 -13.14 -1.53 32.88
N ASP A 75 -12.68 -0.69 31.94
CA ASP A 75 -13.50 0.29 31.23
C ASP A 75 -13.78 -0.15 29.78
N ILE A 76 -12.96 -1.07 29.24
CA ILE A 76 -13.03 -1.56 27.85
C ILE A 76 -14.44 -2.00 27.46
N LYS A 77 -15.08 -2.81 28.31
CA LYS A 77 -16.41 -3.36 28.00
C LYS A 77 -17.48 -2.26 27.89
N GLU A 78 -17.49 -1.32 28.83
CA GLU A 78 -18.47 -0.22 28.85
C GLU A 78 -18.29 0.69 27.62
N ILE A 79 -17.04 1.06 27.31
CA ILE A 79 -16.72 1.91 26.16
C ILE A 79 -17.11 1.21 24.84
N ALA A 80 -16.78 -0.07 24.69
CA ALA A 80 -17.13 -0.84 23.50
C ALA A 80 -18.65 -1.05 23.37
N GLU A 81 -19.40 -1.11 24.48
CA GLU A 81 -20.86 -1.18 24.47
C GLU A 81 -21.53 0.15 24.08
N ALA A 82 -20.89 1.28 24.41
CA ALA A 82 -21.34 2.61 24.00
C ALA A 82 -20.97 2.96 22.54
N ALA A 83 -19.96 2.29 21.98
CA ALA A 83 -19.55 2.47 20.59
C ALA A 83 -20.44 1.68 19.60
N SER A 84 -20.61 2.23 18.40
CA SER A 84 -21.22 1.50 17.28
C SER A 84 -20.12 0.96 16.37
N THR A 85 -19.89 -0.35 16.42
CA THR A 85 -18.89 -1.02 15.59
C THR A 85 -19.58 -2.03 14.67
N ILE A 86 -19.43 -1.83 13.36
CA ILE A 86 -20.11 -2.62 12.34
C ILE A 86 -19.07 -3.51 11.63
N PRO A 87 -19.05 -4.84 11.87
CA PRO A 87 -18.15 -5.74 11.18
C PRO A 87 -18.58 -5.93 9.72
N CYS A 88 -17.62 -6.13 8.83
CA CYS A 88 -17.86 -6.47 7.43
C CYS A 88 -16.91 -7.60 7.00
N HIS A 89 -17.48 -8.76 6.67
CA HIS A 89 -16.72 -9.90 6.18
C HIS A 89 -16.65 -9.86 4.65
N MET A 90 -15.44 -9.81 4.09
CA MET A 90 -15.21 -9.67 2.66
C MET A 90 -14.36 -10.84 2.14
N PRO A 91 -14.96 -11.94 1.65
CA PRO A 91 -14.22 -13.14 1.25
C PRO A 91 -13.23 -12.90 0.10
N TYR A 92 -13.40 -11.83 -0.67
CA TYR A 92 -12.58 -11.50 -1.85
C TYR A 92 -11.76 -10.22 -1.68
N ILE A 93 -11.60 -9.70 -0.46
CA ILE A 93 -10.87 -8.43 -0.29
C ILE A 93 -9.40 -8.54 -0.70
N THR A 94 -8.76 -9.70 -0.57
CA THR A 94 -7.34 -9.92 -0.90
C THR A 94 -7.10 -10.45 -2.31
N THR A 95 -8.14 -10.72 -3.10
CA THR A 95 -8.00 -11.55 -4.30
C THR A 95 -7.29 -10.86 -5.47
N TYR A 96 -7.06 -9.55 -5.41
CA TYR A 96 -6.20 -8.86 -6.39
C TYR A 96 -4.72 -9.28 -6.29
N PHE A 97 -4.28 -9.74 -5.12
CA PHE A 97 -2.88 -10.08 -4.83
C PHE A 97 -2.60 -11.59 -4.87
N MET A 98 -3.57 -12.41 -5.27
CA MET A 98 -3.31 -13.82 -5.47
C MET A 98 -2.24 -14.03 -6.55
N PRO A 99 -1.30 -14.98 -6.37
CA PRO A 99 -0.36 -15.35 -7.41
C PRO A 99 -1.08 -15.72 -8.70
N ARG A 100 -0.51 -15.33 -9.85
CA ARG A 100 -1.14 -15.49 -11.16
C ARG A 100 -0.11 -15.79 -12.25
N GLY A 101 -0.55 -16.50 -13.29
CA GLY A 101 0.12 -16.57 -14.59
C GLY A 101 -0.17 -15.35 -15.46
N LEU A 102 0.63 -15.18 -16.52
CA LEU A 102 0.51 -14.04 -17.46
C LEU A 102 -0.85 -13.95 -18.18
N LYS A 103 -1.58 -15.06 -18.30
CA LYS A 103 -2.85 -15.15 -19.04
C LYS A 103 -4.07 -15.32 -18.15
N ASP A 104 -3.91 -15.25 -16.84
CA ASP A 104 -5.02 -15.42 -15.88
C ASP A 104 -5.96 -14.19 -15.87
N ARG A 105 -5.48 -13.05 -16.37
CA ARG A 105 -6.26 -11.83 -16.58
C ARG A 105 -6.41 -11.56 -18.08
N PRO A 106 -7.61 -11.22 -18.56
CA PRO A 106 -7.81 -10.84 -19.96
C PRO A 106 -7.20 -9.47 -20.24
N LEU A 107 -6.68 -9.26 -21.45
CA LEU A 107 -6.33 -7.91 -21.92
C LEU A 107 -7.54 -6.97 -21.83
N VAL A 108 -7.27 -5.67 -21.60
CA VAL A 108 -8.31 -4.63 -21.60
C VAL A 108 -9.20 -4.72 -22.85
N VAL A 109 -8.58 -4.83 -24.03
CA VAL A 109 -9.26 -5.20 -25.27
C VAL A 109 -8.59 -6.48 -25.81
N PRO A 110 -9.25 -7.64 -25.74
CA PRO A 110 -8.71 -8.88 -26.27
C PRO A 110 -8.38 -8.79 -27.77
N GLU A 111 -7.38 -9.56 -28.21
CA GLU A 111 -7.04 -9.65 -29.62
C GLU A 111 -8.28 -9.98 -30.47
N HIS A 112 -8.41 -9.28 -31.60
CA HIS A 112 -9.55 -9.38 -32.53
C HIS A 112 -10.92 -8.94 -31.99
N SER A 113 -11.04 -8.49 -30.74
CA SER A 113 -12.27 -7.90 -30.22
C SER A 113 -12.73 -6.70 -31.06
N LYS A 114 -14.05 -6.56 -31.23
CA LYS A 114 -14.68 -5.48 -32.01
C LYS A 114 -15.49 -4.50 -31.16
N ASN A 115 -16.10 -5.01 -30.10
CA ASN A 115 -17.06 -4.27 -29.27
C ASN A 115 -17.07 -4.75 -27.80
N LEU A 116 -16.04 -5.51 -27.38
CA LEU A 116 -15.91 -6.03 -26.02
C LEU A 116 -14.59 -5.55 -25.39
N ALA A 117 -14.67 -5.09 -24.14
CA ALA A 117 -13.52 -4.77 -23.31
C ALA A 117 -13.73 -5.25 -21.87
N PHE A 118 -12.63 -5.53 -21.17
CA PHE A 118 -12.58 -5.77 -19.73
C PHE A 118 -11.94 -4.56 -19.05
N ILE A 119 -12.56 -4.08 -17.97
CA ILE A 119 -12.06 -2.94 -17.17
C ILE A 119 -11.95 -3.34 -15.70
N GLY A 120 -11.19 -2.55 -14.94
CA GLY A 120 -10.96 -2.76 -13.52
C GLY A 120 -9.73 -3.60 -13.21
N ASN A 121 -9.53 -3.88 -11.93
CA ASN A 121 -8.31 -4.47 -11.38
C ASN A 121 -8.05 -5.93 -11.81
N TYR A 122 -9.00 -6.58 -12.47
CA TYR A 122 -8.83 -7.92 -13.05
C TYR A 122 -8.52 -7.93 -14.56
N ALA A 123 -8.49 -6.77 -15.22
CA ALA A 123 -7.99 -6.66 -16.58
C ALA A 123 -6.45 -6.57 -16.60
N GLU A 124 -5.84 -6.94 -17.73
CA GLU A 124 -4.39 -6.88 -17.94
C GLU A 124 -4.01 -5.65 -18.75
N THR A 125 -3.18 -4.80 -18.16
CA THR A 125 -2.45 -3.70 -18.80
C THR A 125 -1.02 -3.64 -18.23
N PRO A 126 0.00 -3.28 -19.03
CA PRO A 126 1.40 -3.34 -18.61
C PRO A 126 1.76 -2.36 -17.48
N LYS A 127 2.71 -2.79 -16.64
CA LYS A 127 3.44 -2.03 -15.59
C LYS A 127 2.64 -1.44 -14.42
N ASP A 128 1.34 -1.23 -14.54
CA ASP A 128 0.54 -0.58 -13.50
C ASP A 128 0.16 -1.51 -12.34
N THR A 129 -0.27 -0.96 -11.20
CA THR A 129 -0.55 -1.69 -9.95
C THR A 129 -2.04 -1.77 -9.62
N VAL A 130 -2.52 -2.99 -9.38
CA VAL A 130 -3.89 -3.25 -8.90
C VAL A 130 -4.07 -2.87 -7.43
N PHE A 131 -5.31 -2.98 -6.92
CA PHE A 131 -5.71 -2.46 -5.60
C PHE A 131 -5.65 -0.92 -5.55
N THR A 132 -5.77 -0.28 -6.71
CA THR A 132 -5.77 1.17 -6.84
C THR A 132 -6.99 1.62 -7.64
N THR A 133 -7.43 2.85 -7.37
CA THR A 133 -8.42 3.53 -8.21
C THR A 133 -7.82 3.87 -9.57
N GLU A 134 -6.54 4.22 -9.63
CA GLU A 134 -5.80 4.54 -10.85
C GLU A 134 -5.89 3.42 -11.89
N TYR A 135 -5.65 2.16 -11.51
CA TYR A 135 -5.76 1.02 -12.43
C TYR A 135 -7.16 0.89 -13.04
N SER A 136 -8.20 1.19 -12.25
CA SER A 136 -9.59 1.17 -12.73
C SER A 136 -9.84 2.27 -13.75
N VAL A 137 -9.31 3.47 -13.51
CA VAL A 137 -9.41 4.61 -14.45
C VAL A 137 -8.59 4.35 -15.72
N ARG A 138 -7.37 3.83 -15.60
CA ARG A 138 -6.50 3.47 -16.72
C ARG A 138 -7.17 2.47 -17.64
N THR A 139 -7.60 1.34 -17.10
CA THR A 139 -8.23 0.28 -17.91
C THR A 139 -9.51 0.76 -18.58
N ALA A 140 -10.29 1.63 -17.94
CA ALA A 140 -11.42 2.29 -18.57
C ALA A 140 -10.99 3.24 -19.71
N MET A 141 -9.95 4.06 -19.51
CA MET A 141 -9.42 4.97 -20.52
C MET A 141 -8.90 4.20 -21.74
N GLU A 142 -8.08 3.17 -21.51
CA GLU A 142 -7.52 2.31 -22.55
C GLU A 142 -8.62 1.60 -23.35
N ALA A 143 -9.65 1.06 -22.68
CA ALA A 143 -10.79 0.43 -23.33
C ALA A 143 -11.54 1.39 -24.27
N VAL A 144 -11.91 2.57 -23.75
CA VAL A 144 -12.65 3.59 -24.51
C VAL A 144 -11.81 4.08 -25.70
N TYR A 145 -10.54 4.37 -25.48
CA TYR A 145 -9.65 4.90 -26.51
C TYR A 145 -9.43 3.88 -27.63
N THR A 146 -9.22 2.62 -27.27
CA THR A 146 -9.00 1.54 -28.23
C THR A 146 -10.25 1.22 -29.04
N LEU A 147 -11.42 1.06 -28.40
CA LEU A 147 -12.65 0.66 -29.10
C LEU A 147 -13.25 1.78 -29.96
N LEU A 148 -13.11 3.05 -29.55
CA LEU A 148 -13.66 4.19 -30.29
C LEU A 148 -12.64 4.88 -31.19
N ASN A 149 -11.40 4.37 -31.29
CA ASN A 149 -10.31 4.99 -32.03
C ASN A 149 -10.12 6.48 -31.68
N VAL A 150 -10.05 6.78 -30.38
CA VAL A 150 -9.82 8.15 -29.91
C VAL A 150 -8.39 8.56 -30.27
N ASP A 151 -8.25 9.60 -31.09
CA ASP A 151 -6.94 10.11 -31.56
C ASP A 151 -6.25 10.98 -30.50
N ARG A 152 -5.87 10.35 -29.38
CA ARG A 152 -5.13 10.97 -28.29
C ARG A 152 -4.35 9.92 -27.51
N GLY A 153 -3.14 10.26 -27.06
CA GLY A 153 -2.34 9.37 -26.22
C GLY A 153 -2.96 9.14 -24.83
N VAL A 154 -2.96 7.88 -24.38
CA VAL A 154 -3.17 7.53 -22.97
C VAL A 154 -1.83 7.73 -22.24
N PRO A 155 -1.79 8.42 -21.08
CA PRO A 155 -0.55 8.58 -20.33
C PRO A 155 0.00 7.22 -19.90
N GLU A 156 1.29 6.97 -20.15
CA GLU A 156 1.95 5.78 -19.64
C GLU A 156 1.99 5.78 -18.10
N VAL A 157 2.29 4.63 -17.51
CA VAL A 157 2.62 4.56 -16.08
C VAL A 157 3.85 5.42 -15.83
N PHE A 158 3.82 6.25 -14.79
CA PHE A 158 4.92 7.16 -14.48
C PHE A 158 6.26 6.43 -14.46
N ALA A 159 7.20 6.88 -15.29
CA ALA A 159 8.44 6.17 -15.60
C ALA A 159 9.53 6.30 -14.52
N SER A 160 9.17 6.49 -13.24
CA SER A 160 10.12 6.67 -12.13
C SER A 160 11.12 5.53 -11.99
N ALA A 161 10.71 4.30 -12.28
CA ALA A 161 11.60 3.12 -12.26
C ALA A 161 12.72 3.17 -13.30
N PHE A 162 12.62 4.05 -14.29
CA PHE A 162 13.63 4.26 -15.34
C PHE A 162 14.41 5.58 -15.14
N ASP A 163 14.03 6.39 -14.15
CA ASP A 163 14.71 7.65 -13.84
C ASP A 163 15.87 7.39 -12.86
N ILE A 164 17.10 7.60 -13.32
CA ILE A 164 18.30 7.42 -12.48
C ILE A 164 18.24 8.22 -11.19
N ARG A 165 17.65 9.42 -11.22
CA ARG A 165 17.48 10.27 -10.04
C ARG A 165 16.64 9.58 -8.98
N MET A 166 15.54 8.96 -9.41
CA MET A 166 14.66 8.23 -8.50
C MET A 166 15.32 6.95 -7.98
N MET A 167 16.15 6.28 -8.80
CA MET A 167 16.93 5.13 -8.36
C MET A 167 17.99 5.49 -7.33
N LEU A 168 18.71 6.61 -7.52
CA LEU A 168 19.68 7.12 -6.53
C LEU A 168 18.98 7.53 -5.24
N ASN A 169 17.86 8.25 -5.35
CA ASN A 169 17.04 8.62 -4.20
C ASN A 169 16.57 7.38 -3.43
N ALA A 170 16.06 6.37 -4.13
CA ALA A 170 15.62 5.11 -3.53
C ALA A 170 16.79 4.41 -2.82
N LEU A 171 17.99 4.38 -3.41
CA LEU A 171 19.17 3.79 -2.78
C LEU A 171 19.49 4.46 -1.44
N TYR A 172 19.43 5.78 -1.37
CA TYR A 172 19.67 6.52 -0.13
C TYR A 172 18.63 6.20 0.95
N TYR A 173 17.33 6.33 0.63
CA TYR A 173 16.26 6.11 1.60
C TYR A 173 16.09 4.65 2.03
N LEU A 174 16.37 3.68 1.15
CA LEU A 174 16.33 2.25 1.50
C LEU A 174 17.46 1.84 2.44
N ASN A 175 18.54 2.63 2.53
CA ASN A 175 19.68 2.37 3.40
C ASN A 175 19.70 3.29 4.63
N ASP A 176 18.53 3.69 5.13
CA ASP A 176 18.39 4.57 6.30
C ASP A 176 19.18 5.88 6.15
N GLN A 177 19.14 6.49 4.96
CA GLN A 177 19.78 7.79 4.69
C GLN A 177 21.32 7.76 4.84
N LYS A 178 21.93 6.61 4.54
CA LYS A 178 23.39 6.44 4.53
C LYS A 178 23.96 6.68 3.13
N SER A 179 25.09 7.39 3.08
CA SER A 179 25.91 7.52 1.88
C SER A 179 26.54 6.18 1.49
N LEU A 180 27.07 6.10 0.26
CA LEU A 180 27.74 4.88 -0.23
C LEU A 180 28.92 4.45 0.63
N THR A 181 29.54 5.37 1.36
CA THR A 181 30.68 5.08 2.25
C THR A 181 30.28 4.60 3.64
N GLU A 182 29.06 4.93 4.08
CA GLU A 182 28.49 4.55 5.37
C GLU A 182 27.74 3.21 5.32
N ILE A 183 27.28 2.81 4.13
CA ILE A 183 26.65 1.50 3.93
C ILE A 183 27.66 0.39 4.21
N ASP A 184 27.24 -0.61 5.00
CA ASP A 184 28.10 -1.73 5.34
C ASP A 184 28.18 -2.75 4.21
N PHE A 185 29.10 -2.49 3.29
CA PHE A 185 29.47 -3.43 2.25
C PHE A 185 30.56 -4.41 2.71
N PRO A 186 30.55 -5.66 2.22
CA PRO A 186 31.70 -6.55 2.29
C PRO A 186 32.96 -5.87 1.74
N TRP A 187 34.13 -6.14 2.34
CA TRP A 187 35.39 -5.45 2.04
C TRP A 187 35.74 -5.41 0.54
N ALA A 188 35.46 -6.50 -0.20
CA ALA A 188 35.70 -6.57 -1.64
C ALA A 188 34.87 -5.54 -2.42
N LYS A 189 33.60 -5.33 -2.03
CA LYS A 189 32.73 -4.30 -2.62
C LYS A 189 33.18 -2.90 -2.22
N LYS A 190 33.68 -2.68 -1.00
CA LYS A 190 34.26 -1.40 -0.57
C LYS A 190 35.49 -1.03 -1.41
N ALA A 191 36.35 -1.98 -1.74
CA ALA A 191 37.51 -1.75 -2.62
C ALA A 191 37.08 -1.36 -4.05
N VAL A 192 36.12 -2.08 -4.62
CA VAL A 192 35.55 -1.76 -5.95
C VAL A 192 34.90 -0.38 -5.95
N LEU A 193 34.10 -0.06 -4.92
CA LEU A 193 33.48 1.25 -4.77
C LEU A 193 34.53 2.36 -4.73
N LYS A 194 35.59 2.21 -3.93
CA LYS A 194 36.67 3.20 -3.85
C LYS A 194 37.32 3.48 -5.21
N GLU A 195 37.58 2.44 -6.01
CA GLU A 195 38.13 2.62 -7.35
C GLU A 195 37.10 3.22 -8.32
N ALA A 196 35.82 2.88 -8.21
CA ALA A 196 34.76 3.50 -8.99
C ALA A 196 34.63 5.00 -8.68
N LEU A 197 34.66 5.38 -7.39
CA LEU A 197 34.59 6.77 -6.94
C LEU A 197 35.77 7.60 -7.45
N LYS A 198 36.98 7.03 -7.48
CA LYS A 198 38.15 7.69 -8.09
C LYS A 198 37.95 7.95 -9.59
N LYS A 199 37.34 7.01 -10.33
CA LYS A 199 37.11 7.14 -11.78
C LYS A 199 36.07 8.18 -12.14
N ILE A 200 35.06 8.39 -11.28
CA ILE A 200 34.01 9.38 -11.53
C ILE A 200 34.34 10.75 -10.93
N HIS A 201 35.50 10.92 -10.30
CA HIS A 201 35.89 12.18 -9.69
C HIS A 201 35.97 13.32 -10.73
N GLY A 202 35.35 14.46 -10.42
CA GLY A 202 35.22 15.61 -11.29
C GLY A 202 34.18 15.47 -12.41
N THR A 203 33.33 14.44 -12.38
CA THR A 203 32.30 14.19 -13.41
C THR A 203 30.91 14.56 -12.93
N TYR A 204 29.97 14.72 -13.88
CA TYR A 204 28.55 14.92 -13.56
C TYR A 204 27.94 13.76 -12.75
N ILE A 205 28.48 12.55 -12.86
CA ILE A 205 28.03 11.41 -12.03
C ILE A 205 28.35 11.66 -10.56
N GLU A 206 29.51 12.25 -10.25
CA GLU A 206 29.85 12.62 -8.87
C GLU A 206 28.93 13.73 -8.36
N GLU A 207 28.64 14.74 -9.17
CA GLU A 207 27.69 15.81 -8.81
C GLU A 207 26.30 15.24 -8.51
N LEU A 208 25.80 14.33 -9.36
CA LEU A 208 24.51 13.69 -9.16
C LEU A 208 24.49 12.83 -7.88
N LEU A 209 25.56 12.10 -7.58
CA LEU A 209 25.63 11.34 -6.33
C LEU A 209 25.64 12.25 -5.09
N LYS A 210 26.30 13.41 -5.15
CA LYS A 210 26.27 14.41 -4.06
C LYS A 210 24.89 15.04 -3.90
N GLU A 211 24.22 15.38 -5.01
CA GLU A 211 22.87 15.95 -5.00
C GLU A 211 21.87 15.01 -4.30
N TYR A 212 22.02 13.69 -4.50
CA TYR A 212 21.18 12.67 -3.87
C TYR A 212 21.79 12.06 -2.59
N HIS A 213 22.71 12.76 -1.93
CA HIS A 213 23.29 12.42 -0.62
C HIS A 213 23.99 11.05 -0.55
N LEU A 214 24.43 10.52 -1.68
CA LEU A 214 25.14 9.26 -1.77
C LEU A 214 26.67 9.42 -1.67
N LEU A 215 27.18 10.64 -1.73
CA LEU A 215 28.58 11.03 -1.54
C LEU A 215 28.71 12.29 -0.69
#